data_AF-A0A965GTS8-F1
#
_entry.id   AF-A0A965GTS8-F1
#
_cell.length_a   1.000
_cell.length_b   1.000
_cell.length_c   1.000
_cell.angle_alpha   90.00
_cell.angle_beta   90.00
_cell.angle_gamma   90.00
#
_symmetry.space_group_name_H-M   'P 1'
#
loop_
_entity.id
_entity.type
_entity.pdbx_description
1 polymer ?
#
loop_
_entity_poly.entity_id
_entity_poly.type
_entity_poly.pdbx_seq_one_letter_code
_entity_poly.pdbx_strand_id
1 'polypeptide(L)'
;MNNFSEIKYSNPIRMYIGEVIAEPSTLTYKQNINNTKKNKIYEIRCNLISNDVTKNPCTAYPANINIQKIPLIGEYVLLFQAYSDDSRYTSKKPNWYYLSDISILTNLNNNSVPGISGESFENSSIGATFEEQSINSLQPYEGDILIQGRFGNNIRIGSTVTNSNTYDRQPTWTSNNNGDPIIILSTNKNRNNTSFSIEHVETDLASLYLTSTQHLNELKITKPLTIHNVFNGSQMVGIADRIILRAKTDIAVIDSQEGIVLNTPNNIYIGGEEANQPLVSKDSIKTAREKLSDLLSSKYRMEFNPRK
;
A
#
# COMPACT_ATOMS: atom_id res chain seq x y z
N MET A 1 48.44 -12.15 -17.10
CA MET A 1 47.35 -11.39 -17.73
C MET A 1 46.60 -12.35 -18.63
N ASN A 2 45.48 -12.90 -18.16
CA ASN A 2 44.64 -13.78 -18.98
C ASN A 2 43.73 -12.91 -19.84
N ASN A 3 43.93 -12.95 -21.15
CA ASN A 3 43.02 -12.37 -22.12
C ASN A 3 41.70 -13.14 -22.08
N PHE A 4 40.66 -12.53 -21.53
CA PHE A 4 39.29 -13.00 -21.70
C PHE A 4 38.91 -12.82 -23.18
N SER A 5 38.98 -13.90 -23.94
CA SER A 5 38.38 -13.98 -25.27
C SER A 5 36.86 -13.78 -25.13
N GLU A 6 36.32 -12.76 -25.80
CA GLU A 6 34.88 -12.51 -25.89
C GLU A 6 34.14 -13.77 -26.39
N ILE A 7 33.42 -14.42 -25.50
CA ILE A 7 32.42 -15.42 -25.87
C ILE A 7 31.26 -14.63 -26.48
N LYS A 8 31.18 -14.60 -27.82
CA LYS A 8 30.01 -14.08 -28.54
C LYS A 8 28.82 -15.01 -28.27
N TYR A 9 27.93 -14.59 -27.38
CA TYR A 9 26.64 -15.26 -27.17
C TYR A 9 25.91 -15.39 -28.51
N SER A 10 25.49 -16.61 -28.87
CA SER A 10 24.89 -16.93 -30.17
C SER A 10 23.48 -16.36 -30.38
N ASN A 11 22.92 -15.66 -29.39
CA ASN A 11 21.64 -14.97 -29.48
C ASN A 11 21.58 -13.79 -28.48
N PRO A 12 22.21 -12.64 -28.78
CA PRO A 12 22.22 -11.51 -27.86
C PRO A 12 20.82 -10.92 -27.73
N ILE A 13 20.31 -10.82 -26.48
CA ILE A 13 19.10 -10.04 -26.20
C ILE A 13 19.44 -8.57 -26.44
N ARG A 14 18.68 -7.92 -27.33
CA ARG A 14 18.78 -6.49 -27.58
C ARG A 14 17.67 -5.79 -26.82
N MET A 15 18.06 -4.81 -26.01
CA MET A 15 17.13 -3.91 -25.34
C MET A 15 17.07 -2.58 -26.08
N TYR A 16 15.89 -1.99 -26.10
CA TYR A 16 15.57 -0.73 -26.76
C TYR A 16 14.84 0.17 -25.77
N ILE A 17 14.89 1.48 -25.99
CA ILE A 17 14.06 2.43 -25.26
C ILE A 17 12.87 2.79 -26.16
N GLY A 18 11.66 2.74 -25.60
CA GLY A 18 10.45 3.15 -26.29
C GLY A 18 9.71 4.24 -25.53
N GLU A 19 9.29 5.29 -26.22
CA GLU A 19 8.36 6.29 -25.70
C GLU A 19 6.92 5.78 -25.85
N VAL A 20 6.14 5.76 -24.78
CA VAL A 20 4.74 5.36 -24.80
C VAL A 20 3.89 6.44 -25.43
N ILE A 21 3.08 6.07 -26.42
CA ILE A 21 2.25 7.01 -27.19
C ILE A 21 0.76 6.75 -26.97
N ALA A 22 -0.05 7.79 -27.21
CA ALA A 22 -1.50 7.67 -27.14
C ALA A 22 -2.03 6.68 -28.19
N GLU A 23 -2.88 5.75 -27.77
CA GLU A 23 -3.61 4.86 -28.67
C GLU A 23 -5.07 5.35 -28.79
N PRO A 24 -5.65 5.42 -30.00
CA PRO A 24 -7.04 5.88 -30.22
C PRO A 24 -8.12 5.06 -29.50
N SER A 25 -7.78 3.88 -28.97
CA SER A 25 -8.70 3.01 -28.27
C SER A 25 -8.01 2.35 -27.07
N THR A 26 -8.39 2.73 -25.86
CA THR A 26 -8.47 2.05 -24.53
C THR A 26 -7.98 0.58 -24.30
N LEU A 27 -7.16 -0.02 -25.16
CA LEU A 27 -6.87 -1.45 -25.18
C LEU A 27 -6.13 -1.95 -23.93
N THR A 28 -5.27 -1.11 -23.34
CA THR A 28 -4.54 -1.42 -22.10
C THR A 28 -5.46 -1.76 -20.92
N TYR A 29 -6.63 -1.11 -20.84
CA TYR A 29 -7.51 -1.15 -19.65
C TYR A 29 -8.86 -1.83 -19.91
N LYS A 30 -9.19 -2.20 -21.15
CA LYS A 30 -10.51 -2.71 -21.53
C LYS A 30 -10.43 -4.08 -22.20
N GLN A 31 -11.11 -5.05 -21.60
CA GLN A 31 -11.32 -6.36 -22.22
C GLN A 31 -12.28 -6.25 -23.42
N ASN A 32 -11.94 -6.93 -24.51
CA ASN A 32 -12.87 -7.12 -25.62
C ASN A 32 -13.61 -8.45 -25.44
N ILE A 33 -14.86 -8.38 -24.94
CA ILE A 33 -15.68 -9.56 -24.60
C ILE A 33 -16.34 -10.17 -25.85
N ASN A 34 -16.51 -9.39 -26.92
CA ASN A 34 -17.35 -9.76 -28.07
C ASN A 34 -16.57 -10.25 -29.30
N ASN A 35 -15.25 -10.42 -29.20
CA ASN A 35 -14.41 -10.84 -30.32
C ASN A 35 -13.65 -12.13 -29.99
N THR A 36 -13.60 -13.06 -30.94
CA THR A 36 -12.69 -14.24 -30.94
C THR A 36 -11.21 -13.86 -31.07
N LYS A 37 -10.88 -12.57 -31.05
CA LYS A 37 -9.51 -12.04 -31.12
C LYS A 37 -8.87 -12.04 -29.73
N LYS A 38 -7.56 -12.25 -29.70
CA LYS A 38 -6.74 -12.19 -28.48
C LYS A 38 -6.99 -10.90 -27.70
N ASN A 39 -7.13 -11.04 -26.39
CA ASN A 39 -7.35 -9.91 -25.48
C ASN A 39 -6.09 -9.04 -25.42
N LYS A 40 -6.28 -7.72 -25.41
CA LYS A 40 -5.20 -6.71 -25.52
C LYS A 40 -4.94 -5.94 -24.22
N ILE A 41 -5.43 -6.46 -23.09
CA ILE A 41 -5.17 -5.86 -21.77
C ILE A 41 -3.65 -5.77 -21.54
N TYR A 42 -3.20 -4.68 -20.93
CA TYR A 42 -1.80 -4.36 -20.67
C TYR A 42 -0.95 -4.07 -21.91
N GLU A 43 -1.52 -4.11 -23.12
CA GLU A 43 -0.83 -3.73 -24.34
C GLU A 43 -0.56 -2.23 -24.34
N ILE A 44 0.68 -1.84 -24.63
CA ILE A 44 1.09 -0.44 -24.82
C ILE A 44 1.62 -0.24 -26.23
N ARG A 45 1.45 0.97 -26.74
CA ARG A 45 2.03 1.39 -28.01
C ARG A 45 3.23 2.30 -27.75
N CYS A 46 4.33 2.02 -28.42
CA CYS A 46 5.57 2.76 -28.20
C CYS A 46 6.26 3.15 -29.51
N ASN A 47 6.82 4.36 -29.54
CA ASN A 47 7.79 4.76 -30.55
C ASN A 47 9.20 4.36 -30.10
N LEU A 48 9.87 3.53 -30.90
CA LEU A 48 11.25 3.13 -30.65
C LEU A 48 12.21 4.31 -30.83
N ILE A 49 13.07 4.53 -29.84
CA ILE A 49 14.16 5.51 -29.91
C ILE A 49 15.39 4.77 -30.43
N SER A 50 15.66 4.92 -31.72
CA SER A 50 16.84 4.36 -32.38
C SER A 50 17.42 5.41 -33.32
N ASN A 51 18.76 5.41 -33.44
CA ASN A 51 19.46 6.26 -34.39
C ASN A 51 19.12 5.89 -35.85
N ASP A 52 18.64 4.67 -36.08
CA ASP A 52 18.25 4.16 -37.40
C ASP A 52 16.75 4.40 -37.67
N VAL A 53 16.44 5.67 -37.98
CA VAL A 53 15.40 6.34 -38.80
C VAL A 53 14.03 5.68 -39.14
N THR A 54 13.71 4.42 -38.91
CA THR A 54 12.31 3.96 -39.03
C THR A 54 11.59 4.00 -37.69
N LYS A 55 11.01 5.16 -37.36
CA LYS A 55 10.07 5.39 -36.25
C LYS A 55 8.73 4.69 -36.54
N ASN A 56 8.72 3.36 -36.50
CA ASN A 56 7.47 2.63 -36.57
C ASN A 56 6.97 2.37 -35.15
N PRO A 57 5.73 2.76 -34.82
CA PRO A 57 5.15 2.43 -33.54
C PRO A 57 5.08 0.90 -33.41
N CYS A 58 5.54 0.39 -32.27
CA CYS A 58 5.47 -1.00 -31.92
C CYS A 58 4.43 -1.22 -30.81
N THR A 59 3.95 -2.44 -30.72
CA THR A 59 2.97 -2.87 -29.72
C THR A 59 3.67 -3.83 -28.78
N ALA A 60 3.75 -3.48 -27.49
CA ALA A 60 4.48 -4.24 -26.49
C ALA A 60 3.58 -4.77 -25.37
N TYR A 61 3.96 -5.95 -24.84
CA TYR A 61 3.27 -6.65 -23.76
C TYR A 61 4.10 -6.66 -22.47
N PRO A 62 3.49 -6.74 -21.28
CA PRO A 62 4.26 -6.79 -20.03
C PRO A 62 5.09 -8.07 -19.98
N ALA A 63 6.38 -7.94 -19.70
CA ALA A 63 7.28 -9.08 -19.54
C ALA A 63 6.93 -9.95 -18.33
N ASN A 64 6.28 -9.38 -17.31
CA ASN A 64 5.80 -10.08 -16.13
C ASN A 64 4.33 -9.73 -15.88
N ILE A 65 3.45 -10.73 -15.91
CA ILE A 65 2.02 -10.52 -15.68
C ILE A 65 1.63 -10.41 -14.21
N ASN A 66 2.50 -10.85 -13.30
CA ASN A 66 2.23 -10.89 -11.87
C ASN A 66 2.61 -9.58 -11.17
N ILE A 67 3.56 -8.83 -11.72
CA ILE A 67 4.03 -7.54 -11.18
C ILE A 67 4.15 -6.58 -12.35
N GLN A 68 3.17 -5.68 -12.47
CA GLN A 68 3.07 -4.75 -13.58
C GLN A 68 3.01 -3.31 -13.06
N LYS A 69 3.85 -2.45 -13.64
CA LYS A 69 3.68 -0.99 -13.57
C LYS A 69 3.30 -0.53 -14.96
N ILE A 70 2.05 -0.14 -15.13
CA ILE A 70 1.54 0.35 -16.42
C ILE A 70 2.08 1.77 -16.63
N PRO A 71 2.83 2.04 -17.71
CA PRO A 71 3.36 3.37 -17.98
C PRO A 71 2.26 4.33 -18.44
N LEU A 72 2.49 5.62 -18.23
CA LEU A 72 1.68 6.72 -18.75
C LEU A 72 2.10 7.11 -20.17
N ILE A 73 1.27 7.89 -20.85
CA ILE A 73 1.62 8.44 -22.17
C ILE A 73 2.79 9.43 -21.99
N GLY A 74 3.78 9.33 -22.88
CA GLY A 74 5.04 10.08 -22.87
C GLY A 74 6.08 9.59 -21.86
N GLU A 75 5.80 8.52 -21.10
CA GLU A 75 6.83 7.82 -20.34
C GLU A 75 7.63 6.87 -21.21
N TYR A 76 8.76 6.41 -20.68
CA TYR A 76 9.69 5.56 -21.41
C TYR A 76 9.78 4.19 -20.78
N VAL A 77 9.88 3.16 -21.60
CA VAL A 77 10.00 1.77 -21.17
C VAL A 77 11.20 1.10 -21.81
N LEU A 78 11.76 0.11 -21.11
CA LEU A 78 12.73 -0.80 -21.70
C LEU A 78 11.97 -1.89 -22.48
N LEU A 79 12.27 -1.98 -23.77
CA LEU A 79 11.68 -2.92 -24.70
C LEU A 79 12.69 -4.00 -25.09
N PHE A 80 12.21 -5.23 -25.27
CA PHE A 80 12.98 -6.31 -25.87
C PHE A 80 12.08 -7.21 -26.70
N GLN A 81 12.68 -7.95 -27.64
CA GLN A 81 11.95 -8.94 -28.42
C GLN A 81 12.08 -10.33 -27.81
N ALA A 82 10.97 -11.04 -27.70
CA ALA A 82 10.91 -12.45 -27.32
C ALA A 82 9.86 -13.21 -28.13
N TYR A 83 9.55 -14.45 -27.78
CA TYR A 83 8.62 -15.29 -28.54
C TYR A 83 7.16 -14.90 -28.30
N SER A 84 6.39 -14.72 -29.37
CA SER A 84 4.93 -14.66 -29.32
C SER A 84 4.31 -16.02 -28.97
N ASP A 85 3.04 -16.01 -28.57
CA ASP A 85 2.18 -17.19 -28.38
C ASP A 85 1.91 -17.98 -29.67
N ASP A 86 2.09 -17.36 -30.83
CA ASP A 86 2.00 -18.04 -32.13
C ASP A 86 3.32 -18.74 -32.54
N SER A 87 4.36 -18.68 -31.71
CA SER A 87 5.65 -19.30 -32.01
C SER A 87 5.56 -20.82 -31.96
N ARG A 88 6.18 -21.47 -32.94
CA ARG A 88 6.32 -22.93 -33.06
C ARG A 88 7.79 -23.30 -33.11
N TYR A 89 8.11 -24.57 -32.88
CA TYR A 89 9.48 -25.09 -33.03
C TYR A 89 10.10 -24.72 -34.38
N THR A 90 9.30 -24.79 -35.45
CA THR A 90 9.70 -24.50 -36.83
C THR A 90 9.64 -23.02 -37.21
N SER A 91 8.97 -22.18 -36.41
CA SER A 91 8.76 -20.77 -36.72
C SER A 91 8.68 -19.97 -35.42
N LYS A 92 9.82 -19.37 -35.05
CA LYS A 92 9.92 -18.46 -33.91
C LYS A 92 9.45 -17.07 -34.36
N LYS A 93 8.29 -16.63 -33.87
CA LYS A 93 7.72 -15.33 -34.23
C LYS A 93 8.02 -14.32 -33.12
N PRO A 94 8.80 -13.26 -33.40
CA PRO A 94 9.14 -12.27 -32.38
C PRO A 94 7.91 -11.44 -32.01
N ASN A 95 7.89 -10.98 -30.76
CA ASN A 95 6.94 -10.02 -30.24
C ASN A 95 7.65 -9.08 -29.26
N TRP A 96 7.14 -7.87 -29.11
CA TRP A 96 7.73 -6.89 -28.21
C TRP A 96 7.19 -7.06 -26.80
N TYR A 97 8.11 -6.96 -25.84
CA TYR A 97 7.80 -6.97 -24.42
C TYR A 97 8.41 -5.73 -23.77
N TYR A 98 7.70 -5.17 -22.81
CA TYR A 98 8.18 -4.06 -21.99
C TYR A 98 8.46 -4.53 -20.56
N LEU A 99 9.54 -4.01 -19.99
CA LEU A 99 9.77 -3.96 -18.55
C LEU A 99 9.21 -2.66 -17.98
N SER A 100 9.26 -2.48 -16.66
CA SER A 100 8.79 -1.26 -15.99
C SER A 100 9.31 0.03 -16.63
N ASP A 101 8.57 1.11 -16.44
CA ASP A 101 8.97 2.45 -16.89
C ASP A 101 10.30 2.91 -16.30
N ILE A 102 10.97 3.76 -17.07
CA ILE A 102 12.20 4.44 -16.71
C ILE A 102 11.80 5.78 -16.09
N SER A 103 12.13 5.96 -14.82
CA SER A 103 11.84 7.21 -14.09
C SER A 103 12.80 8.35 -14.47
N ILE A 104 12.68 8.90 -15.68
CA ILE A 104 13.57 9.96 -16.19
C ILE A 104 13.57 11.20 -15.29
N LEU A 105 12.40 11.59 -14.79
CA LEU A 105 12.23 12.77 -13.92
C LEU A 105 12.40 12.45 -12.43
N THR A 106 12.70 11.20 -12.08
CA THR A 106 12.77 10.70 -10.70
C THR A 106 11.56 11.05 -9.82
N ASN A 107 10.40 11.21 -10.45
CA ASN A 107 9.13 11.54 -9.80
C ASN A 107 8.29 10.27 -9.61
N LEU A 108 7.62 10.12 -8.47
CA LEU A 108 6.79 8.93 -8.23
C LEU A 108 5.47 8.94 -8.99
N ASN A 109 4.85 10.11 -9.16
CA ASN A 109 3.53 10.25 -9.77
C ASN A 109 3.62 10.19 -11.31
N ASN A 110 4.52 10.97 -11.92
CA ASN A 110 4.60 11.16 -13.37
C ASN A 110 6.05 11.32 -13.86
N ASN A 111 6.51 10.47 -14.78
CA ASN A 111 7.83 10.59 -15.43
C ASN A 111 7.73 10.87 -16.94
N SER A 112 6.60 11.42 -17.39
CA SER A 112 6.35 11.71 -18.80
C SER A 112 7.27 12.84 -19.29
N VAL A 113 8.02 12.58 -20.37
CA VAL A 113 8.84 13.58 -21.06
C VAL A 113 8.57 13.43 -22.55
N PRO A 114 7.39 13.84 -23.04
CA PRO A 114 6.98 13.52 -24.39
C PRO A 114 7.87 14.21 -25.43
N GLY A 115 8.11 13.53 -26.55
CA GLY A 115 8.76 14.09 -27.74
C GLY A 115 10.24 13.77 -27.93
N ILE A 116 10.88 12.97 -27.06
CA ILE A 116 12.27 12.51 -27.32
C ILE A 116 12.31 11.57 -28.52
N SER A 117 11.24 10.80 -28.77
CA SER A 117 11.09 10.05 -30.01
C SER A 117 10.88 10.95 -31.25
N GLY A 118 10.78 12.28 -31.07
CA GLY A 118 10.75 13.29 -32.13
C GLY A 118 9.42 13.44 -32.85
N GLU A 119 8.30 13.17 -32.17
CA GLU A 119 6.97 13.65 -32.56
C GLU A 119 6.60 14.86 -31.67
N SER A 120 6.02 15.90 -32.29
CA SER A 120 5.55 17.08 -31.57
C SER A 120 4.28 16.73 -30.81
N PHE A 121 4.37 16.52 -29.50
CA PHE A 121 3.20 16.33 -28.64
C PHE A 121 2.65 17.70 -28.23
N GLU A 122 1.89 18.36 -29.10
CA GLU A 122 1.04 19.47 -28.67
C GLU A 122 -0.13 18.90 -27.84
N ASN A 123 -0.17 19.22 -26.55
CA ASN A 123 -1.30 18.95 -25.63
C ASN A 123 -1.78 17.48 -25.57
N SER A 124 -0.86 16.52 -25.52
CA SER A 124 -1.25 15.13 -25.24
C SER A 124 -1.45 14.92 -23.75
N SER A 125 -2.68 14.54 -23.37
CA SER A 125 -2.98 14.12 -22.00
C SER A 125 -2.13 12.90 -21.61
N ILE A 126 -1.50 12.92 -20.44
CA ILE A 126 -0.68 11.81 -19.90
C ILE A 126 -1.50 10.55 -19.59
N GLY A 127 -2.83 10.67 -19.59
CA GLY A 127 -3.79 9.56 -19.52
C GLY A 127 -5.23 10.05 -19.70
N ALA A 128 -6.19 9.11 -19.82
CA ALA A 128 -7.60 9.48 -19.97
C ALA A 128 -8.24 10.00 -18.67
N THR A 129 -7.83 9.45 -17.53
CA THR A 129 -8.36 9.77 -16.18
C THR A 129 -7.24 10.01 -15.17
N PHE A 130 -6.00 10.14 -15.64
CA PHE A 130 -4.86 10.31 -14.75
C PHE A 130 -4.79 11.77 -14.30
N GLU A 131 -4.86 12.00 -13.00
CA GLU A 131 -4.68 13.31 -12.39
C GLU A 131 -3.30 13.40 -11.75
N GLU A 132 -2.52 14.39 -12.17
CA GLU A 132 -1.20 14.62 -11.62
C GLU A 132 -1.29 15.09 -10.17
N GLN A 133 -0.49 14.48 -9.31
CA GLN A 133 -0.42 14.79 -7.88
C GLN A 133 1.03 14.96 -7.43
N SER A 134 1.26 15.88 -6.50
CA SER A 134 2.57 16.05 -5.87
C SER A 134 2.75 14.95 -4.82
N ILE A 135 3.44 13.88 -5.19
CA ILE A 135 3.76 12.77 -4.29
C ILE A 135 5.24 12.79 -3.98
N ASN A 136 5.55 12.84 -2.68
CA ASN A 136 6.92 12.86 -2.19
C ASN A 136 7.45 11.45 -2.06
N SER A 137 8.69 11.23 -2.50
CA SER A 137 9.42 10.00 -2.20
C SER A 137 9.63 9.83 -0.70
N LEU A 138 9.51 8.60 -0.23
CA LEU A 138 9.91 8.21 1.10
C LEU A 138 11.42 8.32 1.27
N GLN A 139 11.87 8.71 2.47
CA GLN A 139 13.26 8.60 2.87
C GLN A 139 13.67 7.12 2.87
N PRO A 140 14.62 6.71 2.01
CA PRO A 140 15.20 5.37 2.10
C PRO A 140 16.19 5.30 3.25
N TYR A 141 16.22 4.15 3.92
CA TYR A 141 17.28 3.76 4.81
C TYR A 141 18.04 2.55 4.25
N GLU A 142 19.24 2.32 4.77
CA GLU A 142 20.07 1.20 4.34
C GLU A 142 19.34 -0.14 4.55
N GLY A 143 19.25 -0.94 3.47
CA GLY A 143 18.59 -2.25 3.50
C GLY A 143 17.08 -2.22 3.21
N ASP A 144 16.46 -1.04 3.06
CA ASP A 144 15.03 -0.96 2.79
C ASP A 144 14.65 -1.49 1.41
N ILE A 145 13.49 -2.15 1.35
CA ILE A 145 12.72 -2.36 0.12
C ILE A 145 11.50 -1.44 0.19
N LEU A 146 11.44 -0.46 -0.71
CA LEU A 146 10.34 0.48 -0.85
C LEU A 146 9.54 0.20 -2.12
N ILE A 147 8.24 -0.06 -1.98
CA ILE A 147 7.29 -0.13 -3.09
C ILE A 147 6.36 1.06 -2.96
N GLN A 148 6.48 2.01 -3.89
CA GLN A 148 5.75 3.28 -3.88
C GLN A 148 4.91 3.42 -5.15
N GLY A 149 3.62 3.68 -4.99
CA GLY A 149 2.71 3.93 -6.09
C GLY A 149 2.60 5.41 -6.45
N ARG A 150 2.03 5.67 -7.64
CA ARG A 150 1.84 7.02 -8.19
C ARG A 150 0.92 7.91 -7.36
N PHE A 151 0.12 7.32 -6.47
CA PHE A 151 -0.91 8.02 -5.68
C PHE A 151 -0.63 8.01 -4.17
N GLY A 152 0.65 7.83 -3.78
CA GLY A 152 1.06 7.92 -2.37
C GLY A 152 0.74 6.68 -1.52
N ASN A 153 0.50 5.53 -2.16
CA ASN A 153 0.43 4.23 -1.49
C ASN A 153 1.82 3.62 -1.36
N ASN A 154 2.19 3.20 -0.15
CA ASN A 154 3.54 2.74 0.16
C ASN A 154 3.55 1.42 0.91
N ILE A 155 4.57 0.61 0.59
CA ILE A 155 4.97 -0.57 1.37
C ILE A 155 6.46 -0.42 1.65
N ARG A 156 6.81 -0.35 2.93
CA ARG A 156 8.20 -0.45 3.39
C ARG A 156 8.42 -1.80 4.03
N ILE A 157 9.47 -2.49 3.60
CA ILE A 157 10.06 -3.62 4.30
C ILE A 157 11.46 -3.16 4.69
N GLY A 158 11.66 -2.90 5.97
CA GLY A 158 12.87 -2.22 6.45
C GLY A 158 13.27 -2.67 7.84
N SER A 159 14.08 -1.85 8.49
CA SER A 159 14.54 -2.09 9.85
C SER A 159 14.56 -0.82 10.71
N THR A 160 14.75 -0.99 12.01
CA THR A 160 15.18 0.10 12.89
C THR A 160 16.51 0.63 12.37
N VAL A 161 16.58 1.95 12.22
CA VAL A 161 17.83 2.66 11.93
C VAL A 161 18.07 3.65 13.06
N THR A 162 19.22 3.54 13.72
CA THR A 162 19.60 4.47 14.79
C THR A 162 19.85 5.86 14.22
N ASN A 163 19.50 6.88 15.01
CA ASN A 163 19.67 8.29 14.61
C ASN A 163 21.08 8.55 14.08
N SER A 164 21.15 9.07 12.85
CA SER A 164 22.40 9.38 12.17
C SER A 164 22.23 10.65 11.34
N ASN A 165 23.28 11.48 11.30
CA ASN A 165 23.33 12.67 10.45
C ASN A 165 23.41 12.35 8.94
N THR A 166 23.44 11.06 8.57
CA THR A 166 23.46 10.61 7.17
C THR A 166 22.13 10.86 6.44
N TYR A 167 21.00 10.93 7.16
CA TYR A 167 19.67 10.96 6.56
C TYR A 167 18.98 12.32 6.74
N ASP A 168 18.31 12.81 5.69
CA ASP A 168 17.56 14.07 5.73
C ASP A 168 16.37 14.00 6.69
N ARG A 169 15.74 12.82 6.79
CA ARG A 169 14.63 12.54 7.71
C ARG A 169 14.97 11.35 8.61
N GLN A 170 14.78 11.53 9.91
CA GLN A 170 14.90 10.44 10.87
C GLN A 170 13.60 9.62 10.91
N PRO A 171 13.67 8.30 11.19
CA PRO A 171 12.48 7.47 11.31
C PRO A 171 11.59 7.95 12.48
N THR A 172 10.28 7.81 12.32
CA THR A 172 9.28 8.14 13.37
C THR A 172 9.13 7.02 14.41
N TRP A 173 9.82 5.90 14.18
CA TRP A 173 9.91 4.74 15.07
C TRP A 173 11.33 4.61 15.63
N THR A 174 11.43 4.12 16.86
CA THR A 174 12.73 3.89 17.51
C THR A 174 12.77 2.53 18.19
N SER A 175 13.94 1.92 18.29
CA SER A 175 14.17 0.72 19.11
C SER A 175 15.56 0.80 19.75
N ASN A 176 15.76 -0.01 20.79
CA ASN A 176 17.05 -0.19 21.44
C ASN A 176 18.04 -0.98 20.59
N ASN A 177 17.57 -1.81 19.65
CA ASN A 177 18.46 -2.55 18.73
C ASN A 177 18.32 -2.05 17.30
N ASN A 178 19.48 -1.75 16.70
CA ASN A 178 19.57 -1.43 15.29
C ASN A 178 19.32 -2.70 14.45
N GLY A 179 18.64 -2.56 13.30
CA GLY A 179 18.36 -3.68 12.41
C GLY A 179 17.13 -4.52 12.76
N ASP A 180 16.41 -4.20 13.86
CA ASP A 180 15.16 -4.88 14.18
C ASP A 180 14.14 -4.69 13.04
N PRO A 181 13.46 -5.75 12.56
CA PRO A 181 12.66 -5.67 11.34
C PRO A 181 11.36 -4.87 11.55
N ILE A 182 10.93 -4.14 10.53
CA ILE A 182 9.65 -3.43 10.52
C ILE A 182 9.01 -3.49 9.12
N ILE A 183 7.70 -3.67 9.09
CA ILE A 183 6.89 -3.53 7.86
C ILE A 183 5.87 -2.43 8.08
N ILE A 184 5.76 -1.52 7.11
CA ILE A 184 4.80 -0.42 7.14
C ILE A 184 4.01 -0.45 5.84
N LEU A 185 2.68 -0.48 5.97
CA LEU A 185 1.76 -0.18 4.88
C LEU A 185 1.15 1.18 5.17
N SER A 186 1.25 2.13 4.24
CA SER A 186 0.69 3.47 4.47
C SER A 186 0.11 4.09 3.21
N THR A 187 -0.82 5.01 3.44
CA THR A 187 -1.32 5.95 2.43
C THR A 187 -1.08 7.37 2.91
N ASN A 188 -0.30 8.12 2.16
CA ASN A 188 0.12 9.46 2.58
C ASN A 188 -0.74 10.51 1.90
N LYS A 189 -0.90 11.67 2.56
CA LYS A 189 -1.50 12.84 1.92
C LYS A 189 -0.50 13.43 0.92
N ASN A 190 -1.01 14.00 -0.17
CA ASN A 190 -0.24 14.88 -1.04
C ASN A 190 0.36 16.03 -0.19
N ARG A 191 1.69 16.14 -0.19
CA ARG A 191 2.44 17.20 0.49
C ARG A 191 3.08 18.04 -0.62
N ASN A 192 2.71 19.32 -0.73
CA ASN A 192 3.26 20.25 -1.73
C ASN A 192 4.73 20.66 -1.43
N ASN A 193 5.59 19.72 -1.06
CA ASN A 193 6.97 19.97 -0.64
C ASN A 193 7.90 19.05 -1.43
N THR A 194 9.05 19.53 -1.88
CA THR A 194 10.02 18.75 -2.66
C THR A 194 10.89 17.81 -1.81
N SER A 195 10.81 17.88 -0.48
CA SER A 195 11.63 17.04 0.41
C SER A 195 11.08 15.62 0.59
N PHE A 196 11.99 14.70 0.97
CA PHE A 196 11.63 13.35 1.39
C PHE A 196 10.55 13.37 2.47
N SER A 197 9.60 12.45 2.34
CA SER A 197 8.59 12.18 3.36
C SER A 197 8.99 10.98 4.22
N ILE A 198 8.44 10.93 5.43
CA ILE A 198 8.54 9.79 6.32
C ILE A 198 7.13 9.38 6.72
N GLU A 199 6.89 8.07 6.81
CA GLU A 199 5.65 7.51 7.31
C GLU A 199 5.45 7.92 8.77
N HIS A 200 4.21 8.25 9.10
CA HIS A 200 3.89 8.83 10.38
C HIS A 200 2.51 8.37 10.86
N VAL A 201 2.54 7.67 11.99
CA VAL A 201 1.39 7.01 12.62
C VAL A 201 0.17 7.92 12.78
N GLU A 202 0.36 9.19 13.18
CA GLU A 202 -0.75 10.16 13.36
C GLU A 202 -1.11 11.03 12.14
N THR A 203 -0.22 11.20 11.15
CA THR A 203 -0.42 12.21 10.08
C THR A 203 -0.65 11.62 8.70
N ASP A 204 -0.40 10.33 8.54
CA ASP A 204 -0.78 9.60 7.34
C ASP A 204 -2.30 9.31 7.35
N LEU A 205 -2.92 9.17 6.17
CA LEU A 205 -4.37 9.00 6.05
C LEU A 205 -4.83 7.65 6.63
N ALA A 206 -4.03 6.62 6.40
CA ALA A 206 -4.18 5.31 6.98
C ALA A 206 -2.82 4.63 7.02
N SER A 207 -2.59 3.83 8.06
CA SER A 207 -1.35 3.08 8.22
C SER A 207 -1.55 1.78 8.97
N LEU A 208 -0.70 0.80 8.67
CA LEU A 208 -0.54 -0.45 9.40
C LEU A 208 0.96 -0.69 9.62
N TYR A 209 1.37 -0.62 10.88
CA TYR A 209 2.73 -0.90 11.33
C TYR A 209 2.78 -2.30 11.93
N LEU A 210 3.71 -3.12 11.42
CA LEU A 210 4.08 -4.41 12.00
C LEU A 210 5.49 -4.26 12.55
N THR A 211 5.58 -4.08 13.87
CA THR A 211 6.85 -3.86 14.56
C THR A 211 7.32 -5.13 15.27
N SER A 212 8.61 -5.25 15.51
CA SER A 212 9.22 -6.33 16.30
C SER A 212 9.59 -5.88 17.71
N THR A 213 10.23 -4.73 17.85
CA THR A 213 10.65 -4.14 19.13
C THR A 213 10.48 -2.61 19.12
N GLN A 214 10.04 -2.05 17.99
CA GLN A 214 9.98 -0.62 17.81
C GLN A 214 8.85 0.00 18.63
N HIS A 215 9.19 1.13 19.24
CA HIS A 215 8.28 2.08 19.84
C HIS A 215 7.89 3.13 18.80
N LEU A 216 6.58 3.39 18.71
CA LEU A 216 6.00 4.44 17.89
C LEU A 216 5.83 5.68 18.78
N ASN A 217 6.84 6.54 18.83
CA ASN A 217 6.96 7.61 19.84
C ASN A 217 5.81 8.62 19.77
N GLU A 218 5.22 8.78 18.58
CA GLU A 218 4.17 9.76 18.32
C GLU A 218 2.76 9.17 18.38
N LEU A 219 2.61 7.87 18.65
CA LEU A 219 1.31 7.20 18.76
C LEU A 219 0.49 7.79 19.91
N LYS A 220 -0.72 8.28 19.61
CA LYS A 220 -1.64 8.85 20.60
C LYS A 220 -2.85 7.96 20.78
N ILE A 221 -2.95 7.34 21.95
CA ILE A 221 -4.16 6.64 22.38
C ILE A 221 -5.10 7.59 23.14
N THR A 222 -6.41 7.53 22.86
CA THR A 222 -7.39 8.50 23.37
C THR A 222 -7.45 8.56 24.90
N LYS A 223 -7.23 7.45 25.59
CA LYS A 223 -6.98 7.40 27.02
C LYS A 223 -5.73 6.54 27.27
N PRO A 224 -4.76 7.00 28.06
CA PRO A 224 -3.58 6.18 28.36
C PRO A 224 -4.02 4.90 29.07
N LEU A 225 -3.39 3.79 28.72
CA LEU A 225 -3.53 2.56 29.50
C LEU A 225 -2.91 2.78 30.88
N THR A 226 -3.61 2.40 31.94
CA THR A 226 -3.09 2.44 33.32
C THR A 226 -2.44 1.11 33.71
N ILE A 227 -2.90 0.01 33.11
CA ILE A 227 -2.37 -1.35 33.25
C ILE A 227 -1.81 -1.75 31.88
N HIS A 228 -0.63 -2.38 31.84
CA HIS A 228 0.11 -2.72 30.60
C HIS A 228 0.50 -1.50 29.74
N ASN A 229 0.87 -0.39 30.37
CA ASN A 229 1.27 0.86 29.70
C ASN A 229 2.71 0.86 29.15
N VAL A 230 3.47 -0.18 29.44
CA VAL A 230 4.81 -0.42 28.89
C VAL A 230 4.76 -1.71 28.09
N PHE A 231 5.08 -1.60 26.80
CA PHE A 231 5.18 -2.75 25.89
C PHE A 231 6.49 -2.66 25.12
N ASN A 232 7.23 -3.76 25.07
CA ASN A 232 8.59 -3.82 24.50
C ASN A 232 8.78 -5.04 23.59
N GLY A 233 7.77 -5.37 22.81
CA GLY A 233 7.78 -6.53 21.92
C GLY A 233 7.11 -6.23 20.59
N SER A 234 6.78 -7.30 19.86
CA SER A 234 6.17 -7.19 18.54
C SER A 234 4.72 -6.77 18.68
N GLN A 235 4.33 -5.73 17.94
CA GLN A 235 2.96 -5.23 17.91
C GLN A 235 2.50 -4.94 16.50
N MET A 236 1.19 -5.00 16.34
CA MET A 236 0.48 -4.52 15.17
C MET A 236 -0.29 -3.26 15.56
N VAL A 237 -0.02 -2.14 14.87
CA VAL A 237 -0.72 -0.87 15.09
C VAL A 237 -1.35 -0.43 13.77
N GLY A 238 -2.68 -0.40 13.73
CA GLY A 238 -3.45 0.04 12.58
C GLY A 238 -4.24 1.31 12.89
N ILE A 239 -4.11 2.34 12.06
CA ILE A 239 -4.78 3.64 12.25
C ILE A 239 -5.45 4.06 10.95
N ALA A 240 -6.71 4.47 11.06
CA ALA A 240 -7.53 5.03 9.98
C ALA A 240 -8.76 5.73 10.59
N ASP A 241 -9.44 6.57 9.81
CA ASP A 241 -10.71 7.21 10.22
C ASP A 241 -11.81 6.20 10.56
N ARG A 242 -11.81 5.02 9.90
CA ARG A 242 -12.74 3.92 10.16
C ARG A 242 -12.03 2.58 9.99
N ILE A 243 -12.18 1.71 10.98
CA ILE A 243 -11.68 0.33 10.95
C ILE A 243 -12.88 -0.63 10.93
N ILE A 244 -12.93 -1.53 9.94
CA ILE A 244 -13.96 -2.57 9.82
C ILE A 244 -13.27 -3.93 9.80
N LEU A 245 -13.52 -4.75 10.83
CA LEU A 245 -13.05 -6.15 10.92
C LEU A 245 -14.27 -7.07 10.76
N ARG A 246 -14.30 -7.90 9.70
CA ARG A 246 -15.48 -8.71 9.36
C ARG A 246 -15.11 -10.09 8.83
N ALA A 247 -15.72 -11.13 9.41
CA ALA A 247 -15.79 -12.47 8.83
C ALA A 247 -17.00 -12.57 7.87
N LYS A 248 -16.83 -13.21 6.70
CA LYS A 248 -17.90 -13.32 5.68
C LYS A 248 -18.89 -14.44 5.97
N THR A 249 -18.42 -15.56 6.50
CA THR A 249 -19.20 -16.82 6.61
C THR A 249 -19.21 -17.40 8.01
N ASP A 250 -18.23 -17.06 8.84
CA ASP A 250 -17.98 -17.67 10.14
C ASP A 250 -17.80 -16.58 11.20
N ILE A 251 -17.30 -16.94 12.39
CA ILE A 251 -17.02 -16.03 13.49
C ILE A 251 -15.74 -15.21 13.25
N ALA A 252 -15.70 -14.01 13.82
CA ALA A 252 -14.46 -13.27 14.04
C ALA A 252 -13.98 -13.53 15.47
N VAL A 253 -12.75 -14.01 15.63
CA VAL A 253 -12.15 -14.31 16.94
C VAL A 253 -11.16 -13.20 17.30
N ILE A 254 -11.32 -12.63 18.50
CA ILE A 254 -10.33 -11.76 19.14
C ILE A 254 -9.94 -12.46 20.42
N ASP A 255 -8.71 -12.95 20.49
CA ASP A 255 -8.17 -13.70 21.62
C ASP A 255 -6.93 -12.98 22.19
N SER A 256 -6.82 -12.99 23.51
CA SER A 256 -5.74 -12.33 24.25
C SER A 256 -5.57 -13.02 25.60
N GLN A 257 -4.34 -13.33 25.97
CA GLN A 257 -4.03 -14.01 27.24
C GLN A 257 -4.32 -13.13 28.46
N GLU A 258 -4.08 -11.82 28.35
CA GLU A 258 -4.25 -10.87 29.46
C GLU A 258 -5.60 -10.15 29.39
N GLY A 259 -6.04 -9.75 28.21
CA GLY A 259 -7.32 -9.07 28.04
C GLY A 259 -7.47 -8.25 26.77
N ILE A 260 -8.69 -7.76 26.57
CA ILE A 260 -9.07 -6.91 25.43
C ILE A 260 -9.52 -5.55 25.98
N VAL A 261 -8.87 -4.47 25.53
CA VAL A 261 -9.22 -3.10 25.92
C VAL A 261 -9.90 -2.39 24.76
N LEU A 262 -11.16 -2.01 24.94
CA LEU A 262 -11.91 -1.16 24.01
C LEU A 262 -11.96 0.26 24.58
N ASN A 263 -11.19 1.16 23.99
CA ASN A 263 -10.97 2.50 24.54
C ASN A 263 -11.68 3.58 23.70
N THR A 264 -12.72 4.19 24.26
CA THR A 264 -13.44 5.32 23.65
C THR A 264 -13.88 6.33 24.72
N PRO A 265 -13.92 7.63 24.41
CA PRO A 265 -14.42 8.65 25.34
C PRO A 265 -15.93 8.55 25.55
N ASN A 266 -16.67 8.04 24.57
CA ASN A 266 -18.14 7.99 24.58
C ASN A 266 -18.63 6.59 24.97
N ASN A 267 -19.38 5.93 24.08
CA ASN A 267 -20.04 4.67 24.35
C ASN A 267 -19.46 3.53 23.51
N ILE A 268 -19.48 2.32 24.05
CA ILE A 268 -19.20 1.07 23.34
C ILE A 268 -20.53 0.34 23.16
N TYR A 269 -20.97 0.18 21.92
CA TYR A 269 -22.15 -0.61 21.59
C TYR A 269 -21.71 -2.02 21.18
N ILE A 270 -22.21 -3.04 21.88
CA ILE A 270 -22.02 -4.45 21.52
C ILE A 270 -23.43 -5.01 21.27
N GLY A 271 -23.77 -5.22 20.00
CA GLY A 271 -25.13 -5.55 19.55
C GLY A 271 -25.31 -5.28 18.06
N GLY A 272 -26.56 -5.28 17.59
CA GLY A 272 -26.90 -4.89 16.21
C GLY A 272 -26.72 -3.39 15.94
N GLU A 273 -26.87 -2.97 14.68
CA GLU A 273 -26.70 -1.56 14.24
C GLU A 273 -27.64 -0.59 14.98
N GLU A 274 -28.85 -1.05 15.34
CA GLU A 274 -29.86 -0.28 16.07
C GLU A 274 -29.66 -0.28 17.60
N ALA A 275 -28.53 -0.79 18.10
CA ALA A 275 -28.25 -0.82 19.53
C ALA A 275 -28.02 0.60 20.07
N ASN A 276 -29.07 1.20 20.62
CA ASN A 276 -29.04 2.53 21.22
C ASN A 276 -28.56 2.54 22.68
N GLN A 277 -28.21 1.38 23.25
CA GLN A 277 -27.68 1.23 24.60
C GLN A 277 -26.50 0.24 24.61
N PRO A 278 -25.47 0.46 25.44
CA PRO A 278 -24.39 -0.51 25.63
C PRO A 278 -24.91 -1.82 26.24
N LEU A 279 -24.19 -2.94 26.02
CA LEU A 279 -24.58 -4.32 26.40
C LEU A 279 -25.03 -4.47 27.85
N VAL A 280 -24.48 -3.64 28.74
CA VAL A 280 -24.91 -3.54 30.13
C VAL A 280 -25.47 -2.13 30.34
N SER A 281 -26.79 -2.00 30.19
CA SER A 281 -27.45 -0.71 30.39
C SER A 281 -27.42 -0.31 31.87
N LYS A 282 -27.05 0.95 32.13
CA LYS A 282 -27.07 1.56 33.47
C LYS A 282 -28.45 1.44 34.11
N ASP A 283 -29.51 1.52 33.31
CA ASP A 283 -30.88 1.42 33.77
C ASP A 283 -31.24 -0.01 34.16
N SER A 284 -30.80 -1.02 33.40
CA SER A 284 -30.98 -2.42 33.75
C SER A 284 -30.28 -2.78 35.06
N ILE A 285 -29.05 -2.29 35.28
CA ILE A 285 -28.36 -2.43 36.57
C ILE A 285 -29.08 -1.68 37.68
N LYS A 286 -29.53 -0.44 37.41
CA LYS A 286 -30.22 0.38 38.41
C LYS A 286 -31.52 -0.28 38.87
N THR A 287 -32.34 -0.76 37.94
CA THR A 287 -33.56 -1.51 38.23
C THR A 287 -33.25 -2.82 38.96
N ALA A 288 -32.20 -3.55 38.57
CA ALA A 288 -31.79 -4.76 39.28
C ALA A 288 -31.37 -4.45 40.73
N ARG A 289 -30.61 -3.37 40.94
CA ARG A 289 -30.17 -2.90 42.26
C ARG A 289 -31.35 -2.46 43.13
N GLU A 290 -32.28 -1.70 42.57
CA GLU A 290 -33.50 -1.25 43.28
C GLU A 290 -34.33 -2.45 43.73
N LYS A 291 -34.59 -3.41 42.83
CA LYS A 291 -35.29 -4.66 43.19
C LYS A 291 -34.55 -5.47 44.26
N LEU A 292 -33.21 -5.52 44.22
CA LEU A 292 -32.41 -6.22 45.22
C LEU A 292 -32.50 -5.54 46.60
N SER A 293 -32.48 -4.20 46.61
CA SER A 293 -32.64 -3.39 47.81
C SER A 293 -34.00 -3.62 48.46
N ASP A 294 -35.06 -3.64 47.66
CA ASP A 294 -36.42 -3.93 48.14
C ASP A 294 -36.51 -5.34 48.71
N LEU A 295 -35.91 -6.33 48.04
CA LEU A 295 -35.91 -7.71 48.52
C LEU A 295 -35.17 -7.87 49.86
N LEU A 296 -33.99 -7.26 50.00
CA LEU A 296 -33.21 -7.29 51.24
C LEU A 296 -33.94 -6.58 52.39
N SER A 297 -34.56 -5.43 52.11
CA SER A 297 -35.34 -4.70 53.13
C SER A 297 -36.59 -5.46 53.59
N SER A 298 -37.22 -6.23 52.69
CA SER A 298 -38.39 -7.06 53.03
C SER A 298 -38.03 -8.28 53.91
N LYS A 299 -36.83 -8.87 53.75
CA LYS A 299 -36.37 -10.02 54.55
C LYS A 299 -36.01 -9.64 56.00
N TYR A 300 -35.43 -8.46 56.22
CA TYR A 300 -35.10 -7.97 57.57
C TYR A 300 -36.32 -7.61 58.42
N ARG A 301 -37.51 -7.44 57.82
CA ARG A 301 -38.76 -7.17 58.56
C ARG A 301 -39.39 -8.40 59.23
N MET A 302 -38.93 -9.62 58.95
CA MET A 302 -39.56 -10.85 59.48
C MET A 302 -38.95 -11.41 60.79
N GLU A 303 -37.85 -10.87 61.33
CA GLU A 303 -37.18 -11.45 62.52
C GLU A 303 -37.42 -10.75 63.87
N PHE A 304 -38.17 -9.64 63.94
CA PHE A 304 -38.53 -9.02 65.23
C PHE A 304 -40.01 -9.17 65.53
N ASN A 305 -40.39 -10.34 66.04
CA ASN A 305 -41.62 -10.48 66.82
C ASN A 305 -41.25 -10.85 68.26
N PRO A 306 -41.02 -9.87 69.16
CA PRO A 306 -40.78 -10.17 70.56
C PRO A 306 -42.08 -10.77 71.12
N ARG A 307 -42.05 -12.08 71.39
CA ARG A 307 -43.15 -12.76 72.08
C ARG A 307 -43.33 -12.09 73.44
N LYS A 308 -44.55 -11.59 73.67
CA LYS A 308 -45.06 -11.10 74.94
C LYS A 308 -45.00 -12.16 76.03
#